data_AF-A0A314XT85-F1
#
_entry.id   AF-A0A314XT85-F1
#
_cell.length_a   1.000
_cell.length_b   1.000
_cell.length_c   1.000
_cell.angle_alpha   90.00
_cell.angle_beta   90.00
_cell.angle_gamma   90.00
#
_symmetry.space_group_name_H-M   'P 1'
#
loop_
_entity.id
_entity.type
_entity.pdbx_description
1 polymer ?
#
loop_
_entity_poly.entity_id
_entity_poly.type
_entity_poly.pdbx_seq_one_letter_code
_entity_poly.pdbx_strand_id
1 'polypeptide(L)' 'MMNKMNMVMACFMVMAVAFPSLLNLKGATAEDYIVGDTLGWAVPPNTSFYSEWAASKTFQIGDGLGK' A
#
# COMPACT_ATOMS: atom_id res chain seq x y z
N MET A 1 -4.37 40.33 18.74
CA MET A 1 -4.95 39.32 19.67
C MET A 1 -5.89 38.44 18.87
N MET A 2 -5.62 37.14 18.79
CA MET A 2 -6.53 36.21 18.12
C MET A 2 -7.73 36.00 19.04
N ASN A 3 -8.94 36.27 18.53
CA ASN A 3 -10.15 36.10 19.33
C ASN A 3 -10.41 34.60 19.59
N LYS A 4 -11.12 34.29 20.65
CA LYS A 4 -11.39 32.91 21.09
C LYS A 4 -12.07 32.05 19.99
N MET A 5 -12.91 32.67 19.15
CA MET A 5 -13.60 31.99 18.05
C MET A 5 -12.64 31.65 16.89
N ASN A 6 -11.71 32.55 16.55
CA ASN A 6 -10.68 32.35 15.54
C ASN A 6 -9.72 31.22 15.95
N MET A 7 -9.38 31.13 17.25
CA MET A 7 -8.56 30.04 17.76
C MET A 7 -9.27 28.69 17.63
N VAL A 8 -10.56 28.64 17.98
CA VAL A 8 -11.38 27.43 17.84
C VAL A 8 -11.52 27.03 16.36
N MET A 9 -11.81 27.97 15.46
CA MET A 9 -11.85 27.70 14.02
C MET A 9 -10.51 27.22 13.47
N ALA A 10 -9.39 27.78 13.92
CA ALA A 10 -8.06 27.33 13.54
C ALA A 10 -7.80 25.87 13.97
N CYS A 11 -8.20 25.50 15.18
CA CYS A 11 -8.09 24.11 15.65
C CYS A 11 -8.95 23.14 14.82
N PHE A 12 -10.18 23.53 14.47
CA PHE A 12 -11.04 22.71 13.60
C PHE A 12 -10.47 22.56 12.20
N MET A 13 -9.94 23.63 11.62
CA MET A 13 -9.25 23.59 10.32
C MET A 13 -8.07 22.63 10.35
N VAL A 14 -7.20 22.73 11.36
CA VAL A 14 -6.04 21.83 11.51
C VAL A 14 -6.48 20.37 11.66
N MET A 15 -7.49 20.09 12.48
CA MET A 15 -8.04 18.73 12.61
C MET A 15 -8.63 18.22 11.30
N ALA A 16 -9.36 19.04 10.54
CA ALA A 16 -9.96 18.63 9.27
C ALA A 16 -8.93 18.21 8.20
N VAL A 17 -7.71 18.78 8.21
CA VAL A 17 -6.62 18.38 7.27
C VAL A 17 -5.67 17.33 7.83
N ALA A 18 -5.38 17.37 9.13
CA ALA A 18 -4.44 16.44 9.78
C ALA A 18 -5.05 15.05 10.02
N PHE A 19 -6.36 14.98 10.29
CA PHE A 19 -7.02 13.71 10.62
C PHE A 19 -7.11 12.76 9.40
N PRO A 20 -7.48 13.21 8.18
CA PRO A 20 -7.50 12.34 7.01
C PRO A 20 -6.11 11.86 6.56
N SER A 21 -5.06 12.66 6.81
CA SER A 21 -3.68 12.31 6.47
C SER A 21 -3.10 11.23 7.39
N LEU A 22 -3.46 11.26 8.68
CA LEU A 22 -3.10 10.19 9.63
C LEU A 22 -3.76 8.84 9.30
N LEU A 23 -4.95 8.85 8.67
CA LEU A 23 -5.65 7.62 8.24
C LEU A 23 -5.00 6.94 7.02
N ASN A 24 -4.06 7.60 6.34
CA ASN A 24 -3.31 7.03 5.22
C ASN A 24 -1.98 6.40 5.63
N LEU A 25 -1.67 6.34 6.94
CA LEU A 25 -0.51 5.63 7.44
C LEU A 25 -0.74 4.11 7.31
N LYS A 26 -0.45 3.57 6.13
CA LYS A 26 -0.32 2.13 5.94
C LYS A 26 0.98 1.70 6.63
N GLY A 27 0.89 0.85 7.64
CA GLY A 27 2.06 0.16 8.18
C GLY A 27 2.70 -0.71 7.09
N ALA A 28 4.03 -0.85 7.10
CA ALA A 28 4.71 -1.79 6.23
C ALA A 28 4.52 -3.21 6.81
N THR A 29 3.60 -3.96 6.24
CA THR A 29 3.46 -5.41 6.48
C THR A 29 4.13 -6.12 5.32
N ALA A 30 5.01 -7.08 5.61
CA ALA A 30 5.55 -7.96 4.58
C ALA A 30 4.41 -8.79 3.96
N GLU A 31 4.36 -8.84 2.63
CA GLU A 31 3.41 -9.66 1.88
C GLU A 31 4.10 -10.92 1.33
N ASP A 32 3.41 -12.04 1.36
CA ASP A 32 3.87 -13.29 0.75
C ASP A 32 3.16 -13.53 -0.58
N TYR A 33 3.94 -13.54 -1.68
CA TYR A 33 3.43 -13.80 -3.01
C TYR A 33 3.65 -15.26 -3.42
N ILE A 34 2.58 -15.92 -3.89
CA ILE A 34 2.69 -17.24 -4.52
C ILE A 34 3.08 -17.05 -5.99
N VAL A 35 4.26 -17.54 -6.35
CA VAL A 35 4.78 -17.36 -7.72
C VAL A 35 3.89 -18.08 -8.72
N GLY A 36 3.39 -17.35 -9.71
CA GLY A 36 2.50 -17.88 -10.74
C GLY A 36 1.05 -18.08 -10.30
N ASP A 37 0.66 -17.58 -9.11
CA ASP A 37 -0.68 -17.67 -8.53
C ASP A 37 -1.22 -19.12 -8.63
N THR A 38 -2.30 -19.35 -9.37
CA THR A 38 -2.91 -20.69 -9.55
C THR A 38 -2.03 -21.66 -10.32
N LEU A 39 -1.15 -21.18 -11.21
CA LEU A 39 -0.23 -22.05 -11.95
C LEU A 39 0.88 -22.61 -11.06
N GLY A 40 1.30 -21.83 -10.06
CA GLY A 40 2.48 -22.12 -9.26
C GLY A 40 3.79 -22.04 -10.05
N TRP A 41 4.86 -22.58 -9.45
CA TRP A 41 6.17 -22.70 -10.09
C TRP A 41 6.26 -23.96 -10.97
N ALA A 42 5.77 -23.84 -12.21
CA ALA A 42 5.75 -24.90 -13.22
C ALA A 42 6.24 -24.42 -14.59
N VAL A 43 6.27 -25.32 -15.59
CA VAL A 43 6.54 -24.93 -16.99
C VAL A 43 5.30 -24.18 -17.52
N PRO A 44 5.42 -22.89 -17.89
CA PRO A 44 4.29 -22.10 -18.30
C PRO A 44 3.87 -22.39 -19.74
N PRO A 45 2.59 -22.14 -20.09
CA PRO A 45 2.08 -22.37 -21.44
C PRO A 45 2.64 -21.39 -22.48
N ASN A 46 3.18 -20.25 -22.03
CA ASN A 46 3.83 -19.25 -22.87
C ASN A 46 5.06 -18.69 -22.15
N THR A 47 5.96 -18.07 -22.91
CA THR A 47 7.22 -17.54 -22.37
C THR A 47 7.05 -16.25 -21.56
N SER A 48 5.92 -15.55 -21.70
CA SER A 48 5.63 -14.28 -21.03
C SER A 48 4.95 -14.44 -19.67
N PHE A 49 4.48 -15.63 -19.32
CA PHE A 49 3.66 -15.87 -18.13
C PHE A 49 4.24 -15.27 -16.84
N TYR A 50 5.48 -15.62 -16.50
CA TYR A 50 6.09 -15.12 -15.25
C TYR A 50 6.41 -13.64 -15.30
N SER A 51 6.74 -13.09 -16.47
CA SER A 51 6.93 -11.65 -16.62
C SER A 51 5.62 -10.87 -16.47
N GLU A 52 4.52 -11.39 -16.99
CA GLU A 52 3.18 -10.80 -16.83
C GLU A 52 2.72 -10.90 -15.37
N TRP A 53 2.93 -12.05 -14.73
CA TRP A 53 2.66 -12.24 -13.30
C TRP A 53 3.46 -11.22 -12.47
N ALA A 54 4.77 -11.12 -12.68
CA ALA A 54 5.61 -10.18 -11.93
C ALA A 54 5.21 -8.72 -12.18
N ALA A 55 4.87 -8.36 -13.42
CA ALA A 55 4.43 -7.00 -13.77
C ALA A 55 3.08 -6.62 -13.14
N SER A 56 2.27 -7.60 -12.74
CA SER A 56 0.99 -7.38 -12.06
C SER A 56 1.10 -7.11 -10.56
N LYS A 57 2.29 -7.27 -9.96
CA LYS A 57 2.52 -7.11 -8.51
C LYS A 57 3.40 -5.89 -8.23
N THR A 58 3.38 -5.42 -6.99
CA THR A 58 4.30 -4.38 -6.50
C THR A 58 5.06 -4.96 -5.31
N PHE A 59 6.33 -5.28 -5.51
CA PHE A 59 7.18 -5.83 -4.46
C PHE A 59 7.83 -4.72 -3.64
N GLN A 60 7.84 -4.91 -2.33
CA GLN A 60 8.43 -4.04 -1.34
C GLN A 60 9.53 -4.80 -0.56
N ILE A 61 10.39 -4.04 0.11
CA ILE A 61 11.43 -4.65 0.95
C ILE A 61 10.76 -5.38 2.11
N GLY A 62 11.08 -6.66 2.26
CA GLY A 62 10.51 -7.53 3.29
C GLY A 62 9.51 -8.55 2.75
N ASP A 63 9.03 -8.38 1.53
CA ASP A 63 8.11 -9.32 0.90
C ASP A 63 8.79 -10.67 0.59
N GLY A 64 8.00 -11.74 0.71
CA GLY A 64 8.39 -13.11 0.42
C GLY A 64 7.89 -13.59 -0.93
N LEU A 65 8.68 -14.46 -1.59
CA LEU A 65 8.26 -15.20 -2.78
C LEU A 65 8.22 -16.70 -2.44
N GLY A 66 7.03 -17.27 -2.48
CA GLY A 66 6.75 -18.67 -2.13
C GLY A 66 6.34 -19.53 -3.32
N LYS A 67 6.19 -20.83 -3.04
CA LYS A 67 5.66 -21.84 -3.97
C LYS A 67 4.22 -22.19 -3.63
#